data_AF-A0A356FGQ2-F1
#
_entry.id   AF-A0A356FGQ2-F1
#
_cell.length_a   1.000
_cell.length_b   1.000
_cell.length_c   1.000
_cell.angle_alpha   90.00
_cell.angle_beta   90.00
_cell.angle_gamma   90.00
#
_symmetry.space_group_name_H-M   'P 1'
#
loop_
_entity.id
_entity.type
_entity.pdbx_description
1 polymer ?
#
loop_
_entity_poly.entity_id
_entity_poly.type
_entity_poly.pdbx_seq_one_letter_code
_entity_poly.pdbx_strand_id
1 'polypeptide(L)'
;PGGGGFEKSFSLKIPKDKPLHGRKTAFNLDEHSSDGKERLAHYMMRRNAGSSLLPYFDFQTLVRFQLNDVRTGTYEALDKPNRQYINFWFPESEGPSGAHYEMDDRFSFNDSGNRTGNAEGRLLFPPYGSTGGGNNKENYRWYFALRNRKTEDDFTPLIALARLMDSRTTSSTAFDNSVFSMMDVEEVLRVLAIVTNIDHWDTWGGRRGKNCYFYRAPSDGLWRLIPWDLELTFGNAGGGEFSTMPSNPSGTIPNHFSEVTRLLNRPRVKRMYYGILKGMIDNFFYTGGNSPLSAYMSQVSSAGVGSTGGISNFVNSRNGYLRSRVDAACYPAVRLRITTNSGRDITHEGVSPFIDLDGESPADVFTLSLSRNGEFVEDLGFNFSTRDLRDWSIDDIPLMAGVNEIEILGFNDRGEVVDTDAITVTSTAGWERPIISAAEPNPIGLGERLVITGSDFHEGIVVVFRSGNDELEVSPGFNRDNPGTVIFLVPERVGPGLATVEVRNVDGQVSNQWSIVVLPPAPQFIR
;
A
#
# COMPACT_ATOMS: atom_id res chain seq x y z
N PRO A 1 20.88 -23.44 -48.15
CA PRO A 1 19.89 -22.45 -47.66
C PRO A 1 20.55 -21.53 -46.63
N GLY A 2 21.07 -20.40 -47.11
CA GLY A 2 21.55 -19.31 -46.24
C GLY A 2 20.37 -18.70 -45.52
N GLY A 3 20.23 -19.00 -44.23
CA GLY A 3 19.24 -18.37 -43.37
C GLY A 3 19.85 -17.12 -42.77
N GLY A 4 19.37 -15.94 -43.19
CA GLY A 4 19.53 -14.72 -42.38
C GLY A 4 19.01 -15.00 -40.96
N GLY A 5 19.66 -14.38 -39.97
CA GLY A 5 19.34 -14.54 -38.56
C GLY A 5 17.84 -14.40 -38.29
N PHE A 6 17.32 -15.26 -37.42
CA PHE A 6 15.95 -15.16 -36.93
C PHE A 6 15.92 -14.11 -35.81
N GLU A 7 15.90 -12.82 -36.17
CA GLU A 7 15.75 -11.68 -35.25
C GLU A 7 14.26 -11.40 -35.05
N LYS A 8 13.55 -12.25 -34.30
CA LYS A 8 12.11 -12.09 -34.04
C LYS A 8 11.75 -12.54 -32.64
N SER A 9 10.97 -11.73 -31.94
CA SER A 9 10.22 -12.16 -30.76
C SER A 9 9.13 -13.18 -31.11
N PHE A 10 8.82 -14.09 -30.18
CA PHE A 10 7.80 -15.13 -30.36
C PHE A 10 6.79 -15.12 -29.22
N SER A 11 5.51 -15.29 -29.55
CA SER A 11 4.49 -15.66 -28.57
C SER A 11 4.30 -17.17 -28.56
N LEU A 12 4.67 -17.86 -27.48
CA LEU A 12 4.46 -19.29 -27.34
C LEU A 12 3.19 -19.62 -26.58
N LYS A 13 2.55 -20.72 -26.99
CA LYS A 13 1.45 -21.38 -26.29
C LYS A 13 1.80 -22.84 -26.11
N ILE A 14 1.63 -23.34 -24.89
CA ILE A 14 1.86 -24.72 -24.51
C ILE A 14 0.49 -25.36 -24.20
N PRO A 15 0.29 -26.66 -24.49
CA PRO A 15 -0.91 -27.37 -24.08
C PRO A 15 -1.21 -27.20 -22.57
N LYS A 16 -2.47 -26.89 -22.24
CA LYS A 16 -2.89 -26.57 -20.86
C LYS A 16 -2.77 -27.76 -19.91
N ASP A 17 -2.86 -28.98 -20.43
CA ASP A 17 -2.72 -30.25 -19.72
C ASP A 17 -1.25 -30.61 -19.42
N LYS A 18 -0.29 -29.94 -20.05
CA LYS A 18 1.15 -30.15 -19.87
C LYS A 18 1.90 -28.82 -19.72
N PRO A 19 1.59 -28.04 -18.67
CA PRO A 19 2.22 -26.73 -18.49
C PRO A 19 3.73 -26.86 -18.26
N LEU A 20 4.51 -25.96 -18.87
CA LEU A 20 5.94 -25.87 -18.63
C LEU A 20 6.19 -25.45 -17.17
N HIS A 21 7.11 -26.15 -16.49
CA HIS A 21 7.37 -25.99 -15.05
C HIS A 21 6.11 -26.08 -14.18
N GLY A 22 5.11 -26.87 -14.58
CA GLY A 22 3.88 -27.08 -13.82
C GLY A 22 2.89 -25.91 -13.84
N ARG A 23 3.25 -24.76 -14.44
CA ARG A 23 2.38 -23.56 -14.44
C ARG A 23 2.29 -22.76 -15.74
N LYS A 24 3.32 -22.77 -16.59
CA LYS A 24 3.41 -21.89 -17.76
C LYS A 24 2.70 -22.49 -18.97
N THR A 25 1.68 -21.80 -19.46
CA THR A 25 0.87 -22.18 -20.64
C THR A 25 0.97 -21.18 -21.77
N ALA A 26 1.41 -19.95 -21.49
CA ALA A 26 1.73 -18.95 -22.51
C ALA A 26 2.76 -17.95 -21.99
N PHE A 27 3.71 -17.57 -22.83
CA PHE A 27 4.77 -16.60 -22.54
C PHE A 27 5.32 -16.04 -23.87
N ASN A 28 5.98 -14.89 -23.82
CA ASN A 28 6.79 -14.37 -24.92
C ASN A 28 8.24 -14.86 -24.79
N LEU A 29 8.90 -15.06 -25.92
CA LEU A 29 10.34 -15.04 -26.04
C LEU A 29 10.70 -13.74 -26.74
N ASP A 30 11.18 -12.76 -25.98
CA ASP A 30 11.58 -11.46 -26.53
C ASP A 30 13.10 -11.36 -26.67
N GLU A 31 13.55 -10.75 -27.76
CA GLU A 31 14.96 -10.59 -28.10
C GLU A 31 15.56 -9.38 -27.38
N HIS A 32 15.77 -9.48 -26.06
CA HIS A 32 16.39 -8.42 -25.24
C HIS A 32 17.86 -8.70 -24.91
N SER A 33 18.55 -9.53 -25.71
CA SER A 33 19.97 -9.88 -25.48
C SER A 33 20.95 -8.73 -25.59
N SER A 34 20.56 -7.54 -26.07
CA SER A 34 21.50 -6.46 -26.37
C SER A 34 21.75 -5.51 -25.19
N ASP A 35 20.75 -5.22 -24.35
CA ASP A 35 20.85 -4.20 -23.30
C ASP A 35 20.27 -4.57 -21.92
N GLY A 36 19.41 -5.59 -21.83
CA GLY A 36 18.82 -6.07 -20.57
C GLY A 36 17.91 -5.08 -19.84
N LYS A 37 17.43 -4.02 -20.51
CA LYS A 37 16.69 -2.92 -19.85
C LYS A 37 15.42 -3.38 -19.14
N GLU A 38 14.57 -4.17 -19.80
CA GLU A 38 13.31 -4.62 -19.22
C GLU A 38 13.54 -5.47 -17.96
N ARG A 39 14.51 -6.39 -18.00
CA ARG A 39 14.90 -7.19 -16.84
C ARG A 39 15.43 -6.34 -15.69
N LEU A 40 16.26 -5.34 -15.98
CA LEU A 40 16.77 -4.44 -14.94
C LEU A 40 15.65 -3.62 -14.33
N ALA A 41 14.65 -3.20 -15.12
CA ALA A 41 13.47 -2.51 -14.63
C ALA A 41 12.63 -3.40 -13.70
N HIS A 42 12.38 -4.66 -14.06
CA HIS A 42 11.66 -5.60 -13.17
C HIS A 42 12.45 -6.00 -11.93
N TYR A 43 13.77 -6.06 -12.00
CA TYR A 43 14.62 -6.23 -10.83
C TYR A 43 14.50 -5.05 -9.85
N MET A 44 14.49 -3.82 -10.36
CA MET A 44 14.26 -2.62 -9.55
C MET A 44 12.84 -2.63 -8.97
N MET A 45 11.84 -3.04 -9.75
CA MET A 45 10.45 -3.23 -9.29
C MET A 45 10.41 -4.19 -8.10
N ARG A 46 11.01 -5.38 -8.21
CA ARG A 46 11.14 -6.35 -7.11
C ARG A 46 11.76 -5.74 -5.85
N ARG A 47 12.87 -5.01 -6.00
CA ARG A 47 13.57 -4.35 -4.89
C ARG A 47 12.72 -3.24 -4.26
N ASN A 48 11.80 -2.65 -5.01
CA ASN A 48 10.91 -1.60 -4.57
C ASN A 48 9.59 -2.10 -3.95
N ALA A 49 9.37 -3.42 -3.84
CA ALA A 49 8.09 -3.96 -3.38
C ALA A 49 7.73 -3.55 -1.94
N GLY A 50 8.73 -3.33 -1.07
CA GLY A 50 8.49 -3.02 0.35
C GLY A 50 7.60 -4.08 1.00
N SER A 51 6.54 -3.65 1.69
CA SER A 51 5.47 -4.51 2.23
C SER A 51 4.32 -4.76 1.24
N SER A 52 4.36 -4.16 0.04
CA SER A 52 3.29 -4.26 -0.96
C SER A 52 3.41 -5.51 -1.83
N LEU A 53 2.26 -6.03 -2.27
CA LEU A 53 2.17 -7.09 -3.27
C LEU A 53 2.32 -6.52 -4.68
N LEU A 54 3.54 -6.07 -4.98
CA LEU A 54 3.90 -5.37 -6.22
C LEU A 54 4.21 -6.36 -7.36
N PRO A 55 3.45 -6.39 -8.46
CA PRO A 55 3.69 -7.32 -9.56
C PRO A 55 4.92 -6.94 -10.40
N TYR A 56 5.84 -7.89 -10.56
CA TYR A 56 6.99 -7.80 -11.47
C TYR A 56 7.20 -9.12 -12.23
N PHE A 57 8.11 -9.13 -13.20
CA PHE A 57 8.39 -10.30 -14.05
C PHE A 57 9.75 -10.94 -13.68
N ASP A 58 9.93 -11.40 -12.44
CA ASP A 58 11.19 -12.03 -11.97
C ASP A 58 11.52 -13.35 -12.66
N PHE A 59 10.49 -14.04 -13.11
CA PHE A 59 10.59 -15.34 -13.77
C PHE A 59 10.87 -15.20 -15.27
N GLN A 60 11.32 -14.02 -15.71
CA GLN A 60 12.00 -13.88 -16.98
C GLN A 60 13.18 -14.85 -16.98
N THR A 61 13.02 -15.99 -17.65
CA THR A 61 14.11 -16.95 -17.78
C THR A 61 14.93 -16.56 -18.98
N LEU A 62 16.24 -16.40 -18.81
CA LEU A 62 17.12 -16.29 -19.96
C LEU A 62 17.20 -17.66 -20.61
N VAL A 63 16.79 -17.74 -21.87
CA VAL A 63 16.79 -18.99 -22.62
C VAL A 63 17.62 -18.84 -23.89
N ARG A 64 18.25 -19.94 -24.29
CA ARG A 64 18.77 -20.08 -25.66
C ARG A 64 17.79 -20.93 -26.42
N PHE A 65 17.12 -20.32 -27.37
CA PHE A 65 16.12 -20.99 -28.18
C PHE A 65 16.79 -21.59 -29.43
N GLN A 66 16.34 -22.78 -29.82
CA GLN A 66 16.77 -23.43 -31.04
C GLN A 66 15.53 -23.82 -31.83
N LEU A 67 15.46 -23.33 -33.07
CA LEU A 67 14.41 -23.70 -34.02
C LEU A 67 15.05 -24.47 -35.17
N ASN A 68 14.77 -25.78 -35.24
CA ASN A 68 15.47 -26.73 -36.11
C ASN A 68 17.00 -26.67 -35.86
N ASP A 69 17.80 -26.43 -36.90
CA ASP A 69 19.26 -26.33 -36.79
C ASP A 69 19.73 -24.88 -36.51
N VAL A 70 18.80 -23.93 -36.41
CA VAL A 70 19.12 -22.52 -36.15
C VAL A 70 19.10 -22.26 -34.65
N ARG A 71 20.27 -21.97 -34.09
CA ARG A 71 20.42 -21.47 -32.72
C ARG A 71 20.25 -19.96 -32.70
N THR A 72 19.41 -19.46 -31.81
CA THR A 72 19.23 -18.03 -31.60
C THR A 72 20.21 -17.51 -30.53
N GLY A 73 20.28 -16.19 -30.38
CA GLY A 73 20.90 -15.55 -29.23
C GLY A 73 20.15 -15.84 -27.91
N THR A 74 20.52 -15.11 -26.87
CA THR A 74 19.83 -15.15 -25.58
C THR A 74 18.47 -14.45 -25.70
N TYR A 75 17.39 -15.08 -25.25
CA TYR A 75 16.04 -14.52 -25.24
C TYR A 75 15.52 -14.44 -23.81
N GLU A 76 14.58 -13.54 -23.58
CA GLU A 76 13.86 -13.44 -22.30
C GLU A 76 12.50 -14.11 -22.40
N ALA A 77 12.26 -15.09 -21.54
CA ALA A 77 10.96 -15.74 -21.41
C ALA A 77 10.03 -14.95 -20.48
N LEU A 78 9.26 -14.02 -21.04
CA LEU A 78 8.36 -13.13 -20.31
C LEU A 78 6.96 -13.73 -20.19
N ASP A 79 6.40 -13.87 -18.98
CA ASP A 79 4.96 -14.14 -18.89
C ASP A 79 4.20 -12.94 -19.48
N LYS A 80 3.00 -13.18 -20.02
CA LYS A 80 2.12 -12.08 -20.41
C LYS A 80 1.29 -11.66 -19.21
N PRO A 81 0.89 -10.38 -19.08
CA PRO A 81 -0.09 -9.92 -18.09
C PRO A 81 -1.47 -10.47 -18.48
N ASN A 82 -1.63 -11.77 -18.32
CA ASN A 82 -2.80 -12.55 -18.69
C ASN A 82 -3.31 -13.27 -17.44
N ARG A 83 -4.37 -14.08 -17.59
CA ARG A 83 -4.96 -14.83 -16.49
C ARG A 83 -3.96 -15.64 -15.66
N GLN A 84 -2.92 -16.23 -16.28
CA GLN A 84 -1.89 -16.99 -15.57
C GLN A 84 -1.01 -16.09 -14.69
N TYR A 85 -0.56 -14.96 -15.22
CA TYR A 85 0.25 -13.98 -14.48
C TYR A 85 -0.54 -13.38 -13.31
N ILE A 86 -1.78 -12.99 -13.57
CA ILE A 86 -2.64 -12.44 -12.52
C ILE A 86 -2.89 -13.49 -11.43
N ASN A 87 -3.12 -14.75 -11.78
CA ASN A 87 -3.32 -15.81 -10.78
C ASN A 87 -2.08 -16.08 -9.91
N PHE A 88 -0.90 -15.82 -10.45
CA PHE A 88 0.35 -15.99 -9.70
C PHE A 88 0.47 -14.91 -8.62
N TRP A 89 0.19 -13.66 -8.98
CA TRP A 89 0.28 -12.52 -8.06
C TRP A 89 -0.93 -12.42 -7.12
N PHE A 90 -2.12 -12.72 -7.62
CA PHE A 90 -3.39 -12.60 -6.92
C PHE A 90 -4.16 -13.93 -7.06
N PRO A 91 -3.76 -14.98 -6.30
CA PRO A 91 -4.36 -16.29 -6.41
C PRO A 91 -5.81 -16.29 -5.90
N GLU A 92 -6.71 -16.85 -6.70
CA GLU A 92 -8.11 -17.09 -6.37
C GLU A 92 -8.43 -18.58 -6.60
N SER A 93 -9.36 -19.17 -5.83
CA SER A 93 -9.70 -20.60 -5.91
C SER A 93 -10.16 -21.02 -7.32
N GLU A 94 -10.92 -20.16 -7.98
CA GLU A 94 -11.41 -20.36 -9.36
C GLU A 94 -10.53 -19.63 -10.40
N GLY A 95 -9.34 -19.16 -10.01
CA GLY A 95 -8.46 -18.28 -10.75
C GLY A 95 -9.01 -16.85 -10.95
N PRO A 96 -8.22 -15.90 -11.44
CA PRO A 96 -8.49 -14.49 -11.23
C PRO A 96 -9.73 -14.04 -11.98
N SER A 97 -10.69 -13.54 -11.21
CA SER A 97 -11.98 -13.03 -11.65
C SER A 97 -12.07 -11.50 -11.59
N GLY A 98 -10.98 -10.83 -11.18
CA GLY A 98 -10.90 -9.38 -11.14
C GLY A 98 -11.05 -8.68 -12.49
N ALA A 99 -11.39 -7.40 -12.42
CA ALA A 99 -11.52 -6.55 -13.60
C ALA A 99 -10.12 -6.20 -14.12
N HIS A 100 -9.80 -6.59 -15.36
CA HIS A 100 -8.43 -6.55 -15.89
C HIS A 100 -8.41 -5.90 -17.26
N TYR A 101 -7.80 -4.71 -17.35
CA TYR A 101 -7.79 -3.87 -18.54
C TYR A 101 -6.36 -3.55 -18.95
N GLU A 102 -6.04 -3.75 -20.22
CA GLU A 102 -4.80 -3.24 -20.81
C GLU A 102 -5.03 -1.85 -21.39
N MET A 103 -4.16 -0.89 -21.06
CA MET A 103 -4.18 0.43 -21.68
C MET A 103 -3.46 0.40 -23.03
N ASP A 104 -4.09 0.95 -24.07
CA ASP A 104 -3.53 1.08 -25.41
C ASP A 104 -4.02 2.38 -26.11
N ASP A 105 -3.42 2.70 -27.25
CA ASP A 105 -3.86 3.80 -28.12
C ASP A 105 -5.10 3.41 -28.92
N ARG A 106 -5.87 4.45 -29.25
CA ARG A 106 -6.83 4.40 -30.36
C ARG A 106 -6.17 4.86 -31.65
N PHE A 107 -6.23 4.04 -32.69
CA PHE A 107 -5.86 4.44 -34.05
C PHE A 107 -7.10 4.64 -34.93
N SER A 108 -7.07 5.66 -35.77
CA SER A 108 -8.10 5.95 -36.77
C SER A 108 -7.55 5.68 -38.17
N PHE A 109 -8.36 5.07 -39.03
CA PHE A 109 -8.02 4.76 -40.41
C PHE A 109 -9.10 5.31 -41.35
N ASN A 110 -8.73 5.69 -42.57
CA ASN A 110 -9.71 5.97 -43.63
C ASN A 110 -10.08 4.71 -44.43
N ASP A 111 -11.06 4.83 -45.32
CA ASP A 111 -11.54 3.71 -46.16
C ASP A 111 -10.49 3.13 -47.10
N SER A 112 -9.39 3.86 -47.34
CA SER A 112 -8.23 3.37 -48.09
C SER A 112 -7.21 2.62 -47.22
N GLY A 113 -7.51 2.40 -45.93
CA GLY A 113 -6.63 1.73 -44.98
C GLY A 113 -5.47 2.57 -44.45
N ASN A 114 -5.40 3.87 -44.77
CA ASN A 114 -4.36 4.76 -44.26
C ASN A 114 -4.71 5.22 -42.84
N ARG A 115 -3.71 5.21 -41.94
CA ARG A 115 -3.87 5.79 -40.61
C ARG A 115 -4.04 7.31 -40.71
N THR A 116 -5.16 7.84 -40.20
CA THR A 116 -5.52 9.27 -40.23
C THR A 116 -5.45 9.95 -38.88
N GLY A 117 -5.27 9.20 -37.79
CA GLY A 117 -5.10 9.78 -36.46
C GLY A 117 -4.71 8.75 -35.40
N ASN A 118 -4.25 9.25 -34.26
CA ASN A 118 -4.09 8.49 -33.04
C ASN A 118 -4.56 9.31 -31.83
N ALA A 119 -5.01 8.62 -30.79
CA ALA A 119 -5.25 9.19 -29.47
C ALA A 119 -4.70 8.23 -28.42
N GLU A 120 -3.98 8.76 -27.45
CA GLU A 120 -3.28 7.99 -26.42
C GLU A 120 -4.26 7.55 -25.33
N GLY A 121 -3.99 6.41 -24.70
CA GLY A 121 -4.79 5.93 -23.57
C GLY A 121 -4.71 6.88 -22.39
N ARG A 122 -5.86 7.26 -21.81
CA ARG A 122 -5.93 8.06 -20.58
C ARG A 122 -7.09 7.63 -19.70
N LEU A 123 -6.94 7.74 -18.39
CA LEU A 123 -7.96 7.37 -17.41
C LEU A 123 -8.83 8.59 -17.08
N LEU A 124 -9.58 9.04 -18.09
CA LEU A 124 -10.39 10.26 -18.01
C LEU A 124 -11.88 9.96 -17.81
N PHE A 125 -12.54 10.88 -17.10
CA PHE A 125 -13.99 10.97 -17.05
C PHE A 125 -14.41 12.38 -17.53
N PRO A 126 -15.09 12.53 -18.68
CA PRO A 126 -15.32 11.49 -19.68
C PRO A 126 -14.08 11.26 -20.58
N PRO A 127 -13.97 10.14 -21.33
CA PRO A 127 -12.86 9.89 -22.26
C PRO A 127 -12.81 10.86 -23.44
N TYR A 128 -11.77 10.81 -24.27
CA TYR A 128 -11.65 11.66 -25.46
C TYR A 128 -12.80 11.48 -26.46
N GLY A 129 -13.30 12.60 -27.00
CA GLY A 129 -14.33 12.60 -28.05
C GLY A 129 -15.63 11.90 -27.63
N SER A 130 -15.91 11.88 -26.32
CA SER A 130 -16.96 11.06 -25.72
C SER A 130 -18.35 11.66 -25.85
N THR A 131 -19.32 10.75 -25.92
CA THR A 131 -20.76 11.01 -25.75
C THR A 131 -21.24 10.47 -24.40
N GLY A 132 -22.42 10.91 -23.93
CA GLY A 132 -23.07 10.32 -22.75
C GLY A 132 -22.40 10.67 -21.40
N GLY A 133 -21.73 11.82 -21.31
CA GLY A 133 -21.24 12.38 -20.05
C GLY A 133 -20.24 11.50 -19.28
N GLY A 134 -19.56 10.57 -19.96
CA GLY A 134 -18.55 9.67 -19.37
C GLY A 134 -19.08 8.31 -18.90
N ASN A 135 -20.38 8.06 -18.98
CA ASN A 135 -20.95 6.77 -18.57
C ASN A 135 -21.07 5.76 -19.73
N ASN A 136 -20.84 6.19 -20.97
CA ASN A 136 -20.89 5.31 -22.12
C ASN A 136 -19.59 4.47 -22.22
N LYS A 137 -19.70 3.16 -21.90
CA LYS A 137 -18.59 2.20 -21.91
C LYS A 137 -17.88 2.09 -23.26
N GLU A 138 -18.58 2.33 -24.37
CA GLU A 138 -17.97 2.22 -25.72
C GLU A 138 -16.85 3.24 -25.92
N ASN A 139 -16.86 4.36 -25.19
CA ASN A 139 -15.78 5.35 -25.26
C ASN A 139 -14.49 4.87 -24.56
N TYR A 140 -14.58 3.93 -23.62
CA TYR A 140 -13.42 3.37 -22.90
C TYR A 140 -12.80 2.19 -23.65
N ARG A 141 -13.62 1.40 -24.37
CA ARG A 141 -13.18 0.19 -25.09
C ARG A 141 -12.02 0.43 -26.05
N TRP A 142 -11.94 1.61 -26.65
CA TRP A 142 -10.88 1.97 -27.60
C TRP A 142 -9.51 2.14 -26.96
N TYR A 143 -9.46 2.38 -25.65
CA TYR A 143 -8.23 2.66 -24.90
C TYR A 143 -7.93 1.58 -23.86
N PHE A 144 -8.94 0.78 -23.49
CA PHE A 144 -8.85 -0.21 -22.42
C PHE A 144 -9.40 -1.56 -22.90
N ALA A 145 -8.51 -2.47 -23.26
CA ALA A 145 -8.90 -3.81 -23.68
C ALA A 145 -9.11 -4.72 -22.47
N LEU A 146 -10.31 -5.31 -22.31
CA LEU A 146 -10.52 -6.35 -21.30
C LEU A 146 -9.64 -7.57 -21.60
N ARG A 147 -8.87 -8.00 -20.61
CA ARG A 147 -7.97 -9.16 -20.71
C ARG A 147 -8.52 -10.41 -20.01
N ASN A 148 -9.39 -10.23 -19.02
CA ASN A 148 -10.22 -11.28 -18.42
C ASN A 148 -11.71 -10.94 -18.57
N ARG A 149 -12.61 -11.93 -18.41
CA ARG A 149 -14.08 -11.74 -18.43
C ARG A 149 -14.60 -10.98 -19.67
N LYS A 150 -13.96 -11.19 -20.82
CA LYS A 150 -14.17 -10.40 -22.04
C LYS A 150 -15.62 -10.37 -22.53
N THR A 151 -16.35 -11.46 -22.33
CA THR A 151 -17.74 -11.61 -22.76
C THR A 151 -18.73 -10.84 -21.89
N GLU A 152 -18.35 -10.51 -20.66
CA GLU A 152 -19.20 -9.74 -19.75
C GLU A 152 -19.24 -8.27 -20.12
N ASP A 153 -18.16 -7.79 -20.74
CA ASP A 153 -18.11 -6.46 -21.33
C ASP A 153 -18.47 -5.35 -20.33
N ASP A 154 -18.06 -5.55 -19.08
CA ASP A 154 -18.29 -4.64 -17.97
C ASP A 154 -17.13 -3.66 -17.86
N PHE A 155 -17.44 -2.37 -17.91
CA PHE A 155 -16.51 -1.26 -17.69
C PHE A 155 -16.90 -0.44 -16.47
N THR A 156 -17.94 -0.83 -15.73
CA THR A 156 -18.47 -0.09 -14.56
C THR A 156 -17.37 0.19 -13.54
N PRO A 157 -16.50 -0.78 -13.18
CA PRO A 157 -15.42 -0.50 -12.25
C PRO A 157 -14.43 0.55 -12.78
N LEU A 158 -14.08 0.49 -14.06
CA LEU A 158 -13.09 1.39 -14.67
C LEU A 158 -13.65 2.82 -14.78
N ILE A 159 -14.92 2.96 -15.13
CA ILE A 159 -15.63 4.25 -15.16
C ILE A 159 -15.67 4.87 -13.77
N ALA A 160 -15.93 4.07 -12.73
CA ALA A 160 -15.91 4.54 -11.35
C ALA A 160 -14.50 5.04 -10.94
N LEU A 161 -13.44 4.32 -11.34
CA LEU A 161 -12.07 4.77 -11.10
C LEU A 161 -11.76 6.08 -11.84
N ALA A 162 -12.11 6.17 -13.12
CA ALA A 162 -11.91 7.40 -13.90
C ALA A 162 -12.66 8.60 -13.29
N ARG A 163 -13.86 8.38 -12.73
CA ARG A 163 -14.64 9.41 -12.04
C ARG A 163 -13.98 9.88 -10.76
N LEU A 164 -13.43 8.96 -9.95
CA LEU A 164 -12.64 9.31 -8.76
C LEU A 164 -11.48 10.23 -9.13
N MET A 165 -10.78 9.93 -10.23
CA MET A 165 -9.60 10.66 -10.69
C MET A 165 -9.92 12.03 -11.32
N ASP A 166 -11.16 12.31 -11.75
CA ASP A 166 -11.55 13.59 -12.33
C ASP A 166 -11.89 14.62 -11.24
N SER A 167 -11.09 15.68 -11.16
CA SER A 167 -11.26 16.76 -10.18
C SER A 167 -12.53 17.60 -10.37
N ARG A 168 -13.13 17.58 -11.56
CA ARG A 168 -14.39 18.29 -11.83
C ARG A 168 -15.61 17.55 -11.30
N THR A 169 -15.47 16.25 -11.09
CA THR A 169 -16.55 15.38 -10.61
C THR A 169 -16.37 14.99 -9.16
N THR A 170 -15.14 14.71 -8.73
CA THR A 170 -14.79 14.35 -7.36
C THR A 170 -14.00 15.47 -6.69
N SER A 171 -14.49 16.02 -5.59
CA SER A 171 -13.75 17.03 -4.82
C SER A 171 -12.47 16.46 -4.22
N SER A 172 -11.52 17.31 -3.86
CA SER A 172 -10.26 16.87 -3.23
C SER A 172 -10.50 16.10 -1.92
N THR A 173 -11.43 16.57 -1.08
CA THR A 173 -11.83 15.88 0.16
C THR A 173 -12.46 14.52 -0.11
N ALA A 174 -13.37 14.43 -1.09
CA ALA A 174 -13.99 13.15 -1.44
C ALA A 174 -12.96 12.16 -2.00
N PHE A 175 -11.96 12.65 -2.74
CA PHE A 175 -10.85 11.84 -3.22
C PHE A 175 -9.99 11.30 -2.09
N ASP A 176 -9.56 12.15 -1.16
CA ASP A 176 -8.72 11.72 -0.03
C ASP A 176 -9.40 10.66 0.83
N ASN A 177 -10.71 10.79 1.02
CA ASN A 177 -11.51 9.83 1.79
C ASN A 177 -11.71 8.48 1.07
N SER A 178 -11.60 8.45 -0.26
CA SER A 178 -11.98 7.27 -1.06
C SER A 178 -10.80 6.54 -1.71
N VAL A 179 -9.71 7.25 -2.02
CA VAL A 179 -8.62 6.70 -2.87
C VAL A 179 -8.02 5.42 -2.29
N PHE A 180 -7.74 5.39 -0.99
CA PHE A 180 -7.17 4.22 -0.31
C PHE A 180 -8.13 3.03 -0.19
N SER A 181 -9.45 3.27 -0.31
CA SER A 181 -10.47 2.20 -0.34
C SER A 181 -10.73 1.64 -1.74
N MET A 182 -10.19 2.30 -2.77
CA MET A 182 -10.43 1.96 -4.17
C MET A 182 -9.16 1.49 -4.88
N MET A 183 -7.99 1.92 -4.44
CA MET A 183 -6.69 1.64 -5.04
C MET A 183 -5.69 1.24 -3.96
N ASP A 184 -4.84 0.27 -4.28
CA ASP A 184 -3.63 -0.02 -3.52
C ASP A 184 -2.62 1.09 -3.84
N VAL A 185 -2.75 2.22 -3.13
CA VAL A 185 -1.99 3.45 -3.43
C VAL A 185 -0.50 3.20 -3.30
N GLU A 186 -0.06 2.42 -2.31
CA GLU A 186 1.36 2.12 -2.14
C GLU A 186 1.91 1.34 -3.33
N GLU A 187 1.22 0.27 -3.75
CA GLU A 187 1.60 -0.53 -4.92
C GLU A 187 1.71 0.34 -6.17
N VAL A 188 0.68 1.15 -6.46
CA VAL A 188 0.67 2.04 -7.62
C VAL A 188 1.83 3.04 -7.54
N LEU A 189 2.06 3.66 -6.38
CA LEU A 189 3.17 4.61 -6.22
C LEU A 189 4.54 3.96 -6.37
N ARG A 190 4.71 2.71 -5.93
CA ARG A 190 5.96 1.96 -6.12
C ARG A 190 6.22 1.68 -7.59
N VAL A 191 5.18 1.38 -8.38
CA VAL A 191 5.28 1.28 -9.84
C VAL A 191 5.63 2.63 -10.46
N LEU A 192 4.88 3.68 -10.10
CA LEU A 192 5.11 5.05 -10.58
C LEU A 192 6.53 5.55 -10.28
N ALA A 193 7.09 5.20 -9.12
CA ALA A 193 8.44 5.57 -8.72
C ALA A 193 9.49 4.89 -9.61
N ILE A 194 9.32 3.61 -9.94
CA ILE A 194 10.20 2.93 -10.90
C ILE A 194 10.10 3.56 -12.28
N VAL A 195 8.89 3.68 -12.86
CA VAL A 195 8.71 4.18 -14.24
C VAL A 195 9.16 5.64 -14.39
N THR A 196 9.00 6.45 -13.33
CA THR A 196 9.57 7.80 -13.28
C THR A 196 11.09 7.78 -13.31
N ASN A 197 11.72 6.83 -12.62
CA ASN A 197 13.16 6.83 -12.42
C ASN A 197 13.92 6.17 -13.55
N ILE A 198 13.34 5.18 -14.21
CA ILE A 198 13.90 4.61 -15.44
C ILE A 198 13.48 5.42 -16.69
N ASP A 199 12.68 6.48 -16.51
CA ASP A 199 12.21 7.38 -17.57
C ASP A 199 11.42 6.65 -18.67
N HIS A 200 10.48 5.78 -18.25
CA HIS A 200 9.56 5.08 -19.13
C HIS A 200 8.47 6.05 -19.61
N TRP A 201 8.52 6.39 -20.89
CA TRP A 201 7.72 7.47 -21.47
C TRP A 201 6.36 7.04 -22.04
N ASP A 202 6.15 5.76 -22.37
CA ASP A 202 4.92 5.26 -22.99
C ASP A 202 4.06 4.37 -22.06
N THR A 203 3.94 4.77 -20.80
CA THR A 203 3.06 4.14 -19.80
C THR A 203 2.00 5.12 -19.24
N TRP A 204 1.12 4.68 -18.33
CA TRP A 204 0.16 5.58 -17.68
C TRP A 204 0.89 6.64 -16.83
N GLY A 205 0.72 7.92 -17.20
CA GLY A 205 1.48 9.04 -16.62
C GLY A 205 2.76 9.38 -17.37
N GLY A 206 3.13 8.63 -18.40
CA GLY A 206 4.16 9.01 -19.37
C GLY A 206 3.65 10.04 -20.37
N ARG A 207 4.38 10.26 -21.46
CA ARG A 207 3.89 11.04 -22.61
C ARG A 207 2.79 10.34 -23.38
N ARG A 208 2.76 9.01 -23.37
CA ARG A 208 1.83 8.21 -24.17
C ARG A 208 1.27 7.06 -23.33
N GLY A 209 -0.05 6.96 -23.20
CA GLY A 209 -0.64 5.92 -22.36
C GLY A 209 -0.75 4.60 -23.10
N LYS A 210 0.17 3.68 -22.79
CA LYS A 210 0.19 2.27 -23.20
C LYS A 210 0.83 1.41 -22.09
N ASN A 211 1.28 0.20 -22.43
CA ASN A 211 2.32 -0.55 -21.72
C ASN A 211 2.10 -0.66 -20.20
N CYS A 212 0.82 -0.77 -19.83
CA CYS A 212 0.39 -1.02 -18.47
C CYS A 212 -1.02 -1.61 -18.45
N TYR A 213 -1.35 -2.22 -17.32
CA TYR A 213 -2.64 -2.83 -17.09
C TYR A 213 -3.19 -2.36 -15.75
N PHE A 214 -4.50 -2.18 -15.69
CA PHE A 214 -5.24 -1.93 -14.46
C PHE A 214 -5.90 -3.23 -14.05
N TYR A 215 -5.59 -3.71 -12.85
CA TYR A 215 -6.22 -4.90 -12.27
C TYR A 215 -6.93 -4.54 -10.97
N ARG A 216 -8.22 -4.84 -10.89
CA ARG A 216 -8.97 -4.75 -9.64
C ARG A 216 -9.11 -6.14 -9.05
N ALA A 217 -8.37 -6.41 -7.97
CA ALA A 217 -8.41 -7.71 -7.32
C ALA A 217 -9.76 -7.90 -6.58
N PRO A 218 -10.45 -9.04 -6.72
CA PRO A 218 -11.66 -9.35 -5.97
C PRO A 218 -11.45 -9.54 -4.48
N SER A 219 -10.25 -9.98 -4.07
CA SER A 219 -9.92 -10.31 -2.68
C SER A 219 -10.05 -9.11 -1.74
N ASP A 220 -9.70 -7.92 -2.22
CA ASP A 220 -9.74 -6.67 -1.45
C ASP A 220 -10.51 -5.54 -2.16
N GLY A 221 -10.87 -5.73 -3.44
CA GLY A 221 -11.57 -4.72 -4.23
C GLY A 221 -10.68 -3.55 -4.68
N LEU A 222 -9.36 -3.63 -4.51
CA LEU A 222 -8.42 -2.56 -4.81
C LEU A 222 -7.85 -2.64 -6.22
N TRP A 223 -7.74 -1.48 -6.86
CA TRP A 223 -7.03 -1.29 -8.12
C TRP A 223 -5.52 -1.31 -7.94
N ARG A 224 -4.85 -1.95 -8.89
CA ARG A 224 -3.40 -2.10 -8.99
C ARG A 224 -2.91 -1.80 -10.40
N LEU A 225 -1.66 -1.38 -10.51
CA LEU A 225 -1.03 -1.01 -11.78
C LEU A 225 0.04 -2.03 -12.16
N ILE A 226 -0.14 -2.75 -13.26
CA ILE A 226 0.84 -3.73 -13.71
C ILE A 226 1.67 -3.11 -14.83
N PRO A 227 2.98 -2.90 -14.63
CA PRO A 227 3.87 -2.43 -15.68
C PRO A 227 4.05 -3.51 -16.77
N TRP A 228 4.30 -3.08 -18.01
CA TRP A 228 4.61 -3.96 -19.13
C TRP A 228 5.58 -3.24 -20.09
N ASP A 229 6.33 -3.97 -20.92
CA ASP A 229 7.12 -3.40 -22.03
C ASP A 229 8.08 -2.29 -21.54
N LEU A 230 8.97 -2.64 -20.60
CA LEU A 230 9.85 -1.67 -19.91
C LEU A 230 11.18 -1.44 -20.64
N GLU A 231 11.29 -1.74 -21.94
CA GLU A 231 12.53 -1.67 -22.71
C GLU A 231 12.84 -0.26 -23.26
N LEU A 232 11.82 0.60 -23.45
CA LEU A 232 12.00 1.98 -23.89
C LEU A 232 12.36 2.94 -22.74
N THR A 233 13.43 2.59 -22.04
CA THR A 233 13.85 3.22 -20.78
C THR A 233 15.34 3.57 -20.78
N PHE A 234 15.78 4.24 -19.71
CA PHE A 234 17.15 4.68 -19.46
C PHE A 234 17.70 5.67 -20.51
N GLY A 235 16.80 6.45 -21.13
CA GLY A 235 17.13 7.36 -22.24
C GLY A 235 17.54 8.77 -21.81
N ASN A 236 16.86 9.37 -20.82
CA ASN A 236 17.10 10.75 -20.39
C ASN A 236 17.21 10.87 -18.84
N ALA A 237 18.44 10.92 -18.34
CA ALA A 237 18.72 10.98 -16.90
C ALA A 237 18.25 12.30 -16.25
N GLY A 238 18.08 13.38 -17.04
CA GLY A 238 17.49 14.64 -16.59
C GLY A 238 15.99 14.54 -16.29
N GLY A 239 15.34 13.47 -16.75
CA GLY A 239 13.91 13.22 -16.65
C GLY A 239 13.07 14.10 -17.58
N GLY A 240 11.76 14.04 -17.37
CA GLY A 240 10.78 14.83 -18.12
C GLY A 240 9.97 14.02 -19.14
N GLU A 241 10.35 12.76 -19.40
CA GLU A 241 9.51 11.88 -20.21
C GLU A 241 8.31 11.36 -19.40
N PHE A 242 8.51 11.01 -18.13
CA PHE A 242 7.41 10.69 -17.22
C PHE A 242 6.97 11.90 -16.38
N SER A 243 7.85 12.35 -15.49
CA SER A 243 7.62 13.50 -14.61
C SER A 243 8.95 14.13 -14.20
N THR A 244 8.91 15.43 -13.92
CA THR A 244 9.99 16.15 -13.27
C THR A 244 9.67 16.32 -11.80
N MET A 245 10.56 15.86 -10.92
CA MET A 245 10.41 16.14 -9.50
C MET A 245 10.66 17.64 -9.27
N PRO A 246 9.87 18.34 -8.45
CA PRO A 246 10.13 19.73 -8.13
C PRO A 246 11.35 19.86 -7.22
N SER A 247 12.08 20.96 -7.32
CA SER A 247 13.21 21.27 -6.41
C SER A 247 12.75 21.66 -5.00
N ASN A 248 11.49 22.04 -4.84
CA ASN A 248 10.85 22.30 -3.56
C ASN A 248 9.70 21.29 -3.36
N PRO A 249 9.67 20.50 -2.27
CA PRO A 249 8.61 19.54 -1.97
C PRO A 249 7.19 20.13 -1.88
N SER A 250 7.04 21.41 -1.59
CA SER A 250 5.74 22.11 -1.64
C SER A 250 5.26 22.38 -3.07
N GLY A 251 6.15 22.35 -4.06
CA GLY A 251 5.82 22.57 -5.46
C GLY A 251 5.07 21.38 -6.08
N THR A 252 4.25 21.62 -7.10
CA THR A 252 3.53 20.57 -7.82
C THR A 252 4.50 19.58 -8.48
N ILE A 253 4.22 18.28 -8.39
CA ILE A 253 4.82 17.26 -9.26
C ILE A 253 4.02 17.27 -10.57
N PRO A 254 4.51 17.90 -11.66
CA PRO A 254 3.80 17.92 -12.93
C PRO A 254 3.82 16.52 -13.56
N ASN A 255 2.75 16.17 -14.26
CA ASN A 255 2.70 14.99 -15.08
C ASN A 255 1.95 15.31 -16.38
N HIS A 256 2.25 14.58 -17.46
CA HIS A 256 1.56 14.73 -18.76
C HIS A 256 0.05 14.41 -18.64
N PHE A 257 -0.32 13.65 -17.60
CA PHE A 257 -1.67 13.17 -17.34
C PHE A 257 -2.21 13.88 -16.10
N SER A 258 -3.34 14.57 -16.25
CA SER A 258 -3.96 15.35 -15.17
C SER A 258 -4.39 14.49 -13.99
N GLU A 259 -4.82 13.25 -14.26
CA GLU A 259 -5.20 12.27 -13.25
C GLU A 259 -4.00 11.84 -12.40
N VAL A 260 -2.83 11.63 -13.00
CA VAL A 260 -1.60 11.28 -12.29
C VAL A 260 -1.07 12.50 -11.53
N THR A 261 -1.15 13.70 -12.13
CA THR A 261 -0.85 14.96 -11.44
C THR A 261 -1.73 15.11 -10.19
N ARG A 262 -3.03 14.82 -10.28
CA ARG A 262 -3.94 14.89 -9.14
C ARG A 262 -3.53 13.91 -8.04
N LEU A 263 -3.28 12.65 -8.39
CA LEU A 263 -2.89 11.60 -7.44
C LEU A 263 -1.61 11.98 -6.70
N LEU A 264 -0.53 12.25 -7.43
CA LEU A 264 0.80 12.53 -6.85
C LEU A 264 0.88 13.82 -6.04
N ASN A 265 -0.13 14.70 -6.12
CA ASN A 265 -0.16 15.97 -5.39
C ASN A 265 -1.18 16.00 -4.25
N ARG A 266 -1.78 14.87 -3.86
CA ARG A 266 -2.46 14.76 -2.56
C ARG A 266 -1.43 14.60 -1.46
N PRO A 267 -1.46 15.34 -0.33
CA PRO A 267 -0.37 15.35 0.63
C PRO A 267 0.05 13.96 1.17
N ARG A 268 -0.92 13.14 1.60
CA ARG A 268 -0.67 11.74 2.03
C ARG A 268 0.03 10.90 0.96
N VAL A 269 -0.46 10.97 -0.28
CA VAL A 269 0.07 10.23 -1.43
C VAL A 269 1.47 10.73 -1.80
N LYS A 270 1.63 12.05 -1.84
CA LYS A 270 2.89 12.72 -2.17
C LYS A 270 3.98 12.34 -1.18
N ARG A 271 3.68 12.37 0.12
CA ARG A 271 4.60 11.95 1.17
C ARG A 271 5.09 10.52 0.94
N MET A 272 4.18 9.55 0.78
CA MET A 272 4.52 8.17 0.46
C MET A 272 5.42 8.08 -0.78
N TYR A 273 5.11 8.84 -1.82
CA TYR A 273 5.90 8.87 -3.05
C TYR A 273 7.34 9.35 -2.80
N TYR A 274 7.54 10.43 -2.02
CA TYR A 274 8.87 10.89 -1.61
C TYR A 274 9.61 9.83 -0.79
N GLY A 275 8.93 9.19 0.17
CA GLY A 275 9.51 8.12 0.98
C GLY A 275 9.94 6.90 0.15
N ILE A 276 9.11 6.46 -0.81
CA ILE A 276 9.47 5.38 -1.75
C ILE A 276 10.71 5.79 -2.55
N LEU A 277 10.73 6.99 -3.13
CA LEU A 277 11.88 7.49 -3.89
C LEU A 277 13.16 7.55 -3.03
N LYS A 278 13.05 7.95 -1.75
CA LYS A 278 14.15 7.97 -0.79
C LYS A 278 14.71 6.56 -0.56
N GLY A 279 13.82 5.60 -0.28
CA GLY A 279 14.17 4.19 -0.15
C GLY A 279 14.87 3.63 -1.40
N MET A 280 14.42 4.01 -2.60
CA MET A 280 15.06 3.60 -3.86
C MET A 280 16.50 4.10 -3.98
N ILE A 281 16.72 5.42 -3.84
CA ILE A 281 18.01 6.07 -4.10
C ILE A 281 19.07 5.72 -3.07
N ASP A 282 18.67 5.37 -1.85
CA ASP A 282 19.61 4.99 -0.79
C ASP A 282 20.03 3.54 -0.86
N ASN A 283 19.19 2.66 -1.45
CA ASN A 283 19.37 1.23 -1.23
C ASN A 283 19.63 0.38 -2.47
N PHE A 284 19.15 0.77 -3.65
CA PHE A 284 19.34 -0.07 -4.84
C PHE A 284 19.42 0.65 -6.18
N PHE A 285 19.01 1.92 -6.25
CA PHE A 285 19.04 2.70 -7.50
C PHE A 285 20.37 3.47 -7.68
N TYR A 286 21.50 2.76 -7.66
CA TYR A 286 22.83 3.31 -7.92
C TYR A 286 23.75 2.19 -8.44
N THR A 287 24.90 2.52 -9.03
CA THR A 287 25.93 1.55 -9.45
C THR A 287 27.30 1.89 -8.91
N GLY A 288 28.16 0.89 -8.75
CA GLY A 288 29.47 1.00 -8.09
C GLY A 288 29.45 0.60 -6.62
N GLY A 289 30.63 0.37 -6.03
CA GLY A 289 30.77 -0.05 -4.63
C GLY A 289 29.97 -1.32 -4.33
N ASN A 290 29.23 -1.30 -3.21
CA ASN A 290 28.36 -2.40 -2.76
C ASN A 290 26.96 -2.39 -3.41
N SER A 291 26.81 -1.80 -4.60
CA SER A 291 25.52 -1.70 -5.28
C SER A 291 24.92 -3.08 -5.57
N PRO A 292 23.69 -3.37 -5.10
CA PRO A 292 22.99 -4.59 -5.50
C PRO A 292 22.63 -4.59 -6.99
N LEU A 293 22.48 -3.41 -7.63
CA LEU A 293 22.24 -3.32 -9.06
C LEU A 293 23.47 -3.69 -9.87
N SER A 294 24.67 -3.24 -9.46
CA SER A 294 25.92 -3.65 -10.11
C SER A 294 26.16 -5.16 -10.04
N ALA A 295 25.86 -5.78 -8.89
CA ALA A 295 25.93 -7.23 -8.75
C ALA A 295 24.99 -7.93 -9.74
N TYR A 296 23.74 -7.46 -9.86
CA TYR A 296 22.76 -8.04 -10.78
C TYR A 296 23.11 -7.81 -12.25
N MET A 297 23.59 -6.61 -12.63
CA MET A 297 24.07 -6.32 -13.99
C MET A 297 25.22 -7.26 -14.38
N SER A 298 26.14 -7.57 -13.46
CA SER A 298 27.22 -8.53 -13.70
C SER A 298 26.71 -9.95 -13.93
N GLN A 299 25.69 -10.38 -13.18
CA GLN A 299 25.05 -11.69 -13.39
C GLN A 299 24.35 -11.77 -14.75
N VAL A 300 23.60 -10.73 -15.12
CA VAL A 300 22.90 -10.64 -16.41
C VAL A 300 23.90 -10.66 -17.57
N SER A 301 25.00 -9.90 -17.47
CA SER A 301 26.06 -9.91 -18.48
C SER A 301 26.74 -11.28 -18.59
N SER A 302 27.02 -11.94 -17.46
CA SER A 302 27.60 -13.28 -17.42
C SER A 302 26.70 -14.35 -18.05
N ALA A 303 25.38 -14.12 -18.06
CA ALA A 303 24.41 -14.98 -18.72
C ALA A 303 24.31 -14.75 -20.25
N GLY A 304 25.08 -13.82 -20.81
CA GLY A 304 25.16 -13.56 -22.24
C GLY A 304 24.17 -12.50 -22.74
N VAL A 305 23.74 -11.58 -21.87
CA VAL A 305 23.10 -10.32 -22.26
C VAL A 305 24.19 -9.25 -22.44
N GLY A 306 24.01 -8.37 -23.42
CA GLY A 306 24.96 -7.37 -23.89
C GLY A 306 25.28 -6.23 -22.91
N SER A 307 25.73 -5.10 -23.45
CA SER A 307 26.35 -4.03 -22.65
C SER A 307 25.33 -3.21 -21.88
N THR A 308 25.36 -3.33 -20.54
CA THR A 308 24.60 -2.50 -19.61
C THR A 308 25.33 -1.20 -19.22
N GLY A 309 26.44 -0.86 -19.88
CA GLY A 309 27.33 0.23 -19.46
C GLY A 309 26.69 1.62 -19.47
N GLY A 310 25.84 1.90 -20.46
CA GLY A 310 25.07 3.17 -20.53
C GLY A 310 24.06 3.33 -19.38
N ILE A 311 23.56 2.20 -18.86
CA ILE A 311 22.59 2.17 -17.76
C ILE A 311 23.25 2.61 -16.45
N SER A 312 24.50 2.22 -16.20
CA SER A 312 25.23 2.65 -14.99
C SER A 312 25.34 4.17 -14.88
N ASN A 313 25.72 4.83 -15.98
CA ASN A 313 25.82 6.28 -16.03
C ASN A 313 24.46 6.95 -15.85
N PHE A 314 23.43 6.46 -16.56
CA PHE A 314 22.07 6.96 -16.39
C PHE A 314 21.62 6.87 -14.93
N VAL A 315 21.75 5.70 -14.31
CA VAL A 315 21.25 5.44 -12.96
C VAL A 315 21.95 6.34 -11.95
N ASN A 316 23.27 6.51 -12.04
CA ASN A 316 24.01 7.37 -11.11
C ASN A 316 23.66 8.86 -11.31
N SER A 317 23.55 9.34 -12.55
CA SER A 317 23.10 10.71 -12.83
C SER A 317 21.67 10.95 -12.33
N ARG A 318 20.77 9.99 -12.54
CA ARG A 318 19.38 10.06 -12.10
C ARG A 318 19.26 9.98 -10.58
N ASN A 319 20.07 9.17 -9.91
CA ASN A 319 20.16 9.12 -8.44
C ASN A 319 20.52 10.50 -7.88
N GLY A 320 21.59 11.14 -8.39
CA GLY A 320 21.97 12.49 -7.95
C GLY A 320 20.88 13.54 -8.20
N TYR A 321 20.22 13.47 -9.36
CA TYR A 321 19.07 14.32 -9.69
C TYR A 321 17.93 14.16 -8.67
N LEU A 322 17.57 12.93 -8.31
CA LEU A 322 16.48 12.65 -7.38
C LEU A 322 16.87 13.04 -5.95
N ARG A 323 18.07 12.67 -5.52
CA ARG A 323 18.62 12.97 -4.20
C ARG A 323 18.53 14.47 -3.87
N SER A 324 18.96 15.32 -4.80
CA SER A 324 18.88 16.79 -4.66
C SER A 324 17.47 17.38 -4.52
N ARG A 325 16.41 16.56 -4.70
CA ARG A 325 15.01 16.98 -4.57
C ARG A 325 14.27 16.26 -3.46
N VAL A 326 14.56 14.98 -3.29
CA VAL A 326 13.90 14.11 -2.32
C VAL A 326 14.40 14.39 -0.92
N ASP A 327 15.71 14.63 -0.74
CA ASP A 327 16.30 14.87 0.58
C ASP A 327 15.68 16.10 1.27
N ALA A 328 15.16 17.09 0.53
CA ALA A 328 14.49 18.26 1.11
C ALA A 328 13.16 17.96 1.84
N ALA A 329 12.55 16.79 1.58
CA ALA A 329 11.34 16.32 2.23
C ALA A 329 11.58 15.24 3.29
N CYS A 330 12.81 14.71 3.36
CA CYS A 330 13.14 13.48 4.08
C CYS A 330 14.17 13.76 5.19
N TYR A 331 14.48 12.74 5.98
CA TYR A 331 15.52 12.81 6.99
C TYR A 331 16.93 12.92 6.34
N PRO A 332 17.86 13.72 6.89
CA PRO A 332 17.76 14.53 8.12
C PRO A 332 17.30 15.98 7.92
N ALA A 333 16.94 16.39 6.70
CA ALA A 333 16.57 17.78 6.43
C ALA A 333 15.23 18.17 7.07
N VAL A 334 14.30 17.21 7.12
CA VAL A 334 13.11 17.24 7.96
C VAL A 334 13.36 16.31 9.15
N ARG A 335 12.86 16.68 10.33
CA ARG A 335 12.97 15.89 11.56
C ARG A 335 11.58 15.46 12.02
N LEU A 336 11.48 14.32 12.68
CA LEU A 336 10.30 13.97 13.45
C LEU A 336 10.23 14.90 14.66
N ARG A 337 9.08 15.54 14.86
CA ARG A 337 8.87 16.52 15.92
C ARG A 337 7.46 16.44 16.48
N ILE A 338 7.33 16.51 17.78
CA ILE A 338 6.08 16.82 18.48
C ILE A 338 5.97 18.36 18.52
N THR A 339 4.87 18.90 17.99
CA THR A 339 4.65 20.36 17.92
C THR A 339 3.62 20.85 18.92
N THR A 340 2.82 19.96 19.54
CA THR A 340 1.96 20.30 20.68
C THR A 340 2.76 21.01 21.76
N ASN A 341 2.22 22.10 22.30
CA ASN A 341 2.90 23.01 23.24
C ASN A 341 4.30 23.47 22.76
N SER A 342 4.50 23.60 21.44
CA SER A 342 5.80 23.91 20.83
C SER A 342 6.91 22.89 21.15
N GLY A 343 6.55 21.63 21.40
CA GLY A 343 7.47 20.56 21.79
C GLY A 343 8.01 20.68 23.21
N ARG A 344 7.41 21.52 24.06
CA ARG A 344 7.77 21.62 25.48
C ARG A 344 6.88 20.71 26.31
N ASP A 345 7.44 20.16 27.38
CA ASP A 345 6.71 19.37 28.38
C ASP A 345 5.40 20.04 28.81
N ILE A 346 4.40 19.21 29.06
CA ILE A 346 3.01 19.63 29.30
C ILE A 346 2.61 19.29 30.72
N THR A 347 2.02 20.25 31.43
CA THR A 347 1.19 19.96 32.61
C THR A 347 -0.25 19.83 32.13
N HIS A 348 -0.78 18.61 32.13
CA HIS A 348 -2.16 18.32 31.71
C HIS A 348 -3.08 18.45 32.93
N GLU A 349 -3.59 19.67 33.12
CA GLU A 349 -4.50 20.01 34.22
C GLU A 349 -5.95 19.73 33.80
N GLY A 350 -6.58 18.73 34.42
CA GLY A 350 -7.97 18.39 34.13
C GLY A 350 -8.39 17.02 34.66
N VAL A 351 -9.67 16.69 34.47
CA VAL A 351 -10.21 15.32 34.67
C VAL A 351 -10.07 14.46 33.42
N SER A 352 -9.69 15.06 32.27
CA SER A 352 -9.45 14.29 31.06
C SER A 352 -8.15 13.51 31.22
N PRO A 353 -8.20 12.20 30.98
CA PRO A 353 -7.05 11.31 31.11
C PRO A 353 -6.33 11.06 29.78
N PHE A 354 -6.75 11.76 28.74
CA PHE A 354 -6.27 11.59 27.38
C PHE A 354 -5.65 12.89 26.91
N ILE A 355 -4.63 12.78 26.06
CA ILE A 355 -4.03 13.91 25.37
C ILE A 355 -3.92 13.63 23.89
N ASP A 356 -4.13 14.68 23.10
CA ASP A 356 -3.88 14.67 21.67
C ASP A 356 -2.53 15.32 21.40
N LEU A 357 -1.76 14.72 20.49
CA LEU A 357 -0.48 15.26 20.04
C LEU A 357 -0.49 15.50 18.53
N ASP A 358 0.01 16.66 18.14
CA ASP A 358 0.31 17.04 16.78
C ASP A 358 1.82 17.09 16.60
N GLY A 359 2.26 16.90 15.35
CA GLY A 359 3.66 16.99 15.02
C GLY A 359 3.96 17.09 13.55
N GLU A 360 5.26 17.14 13.25
CA GLU A 360 5.81 17.11 11.90
C GLU A 360 6.67 15.86 11.74
N SER A 361 6.79 15.35 10.52
CA SER A 361 7.60 14.16 10.26
C SER A 361 8.22 14.15 8.86
N PRO A 362 9.39 13.52 8.69
CA PRO A 362 10.06 13.38 7.39
C PRO A 362 9.29 12.44 6.46
N ALA A 363 9.21 12.72 5.16
CA ALA A 363 8.40 11.94 4.22
C ALA A 363 8.79 10.46 4.08
N ASP A 364 10.02 10.11 4.45
CA ASP A 364 10.54 8.74 4.53
C ASP A 364 10.15 7.99 5.83
N VAL A 365 9.38 8.62 6.71
CA VAL A 365 8.62 7.95 7.78
C VAL A 365 7.26 7.52 7.24
N PHE A 366 7.07 6.21 7.12
CA PHE A 366 5.84 5.54 6.66
C PHE A 366 4.91 5.18 7.80
N THR A 367 5.49 4.79 8.93
CA THR A 367 4.74 4.34 10.10
C THR A 367 5.25 5.10 11.31
N LEU A 368 4.31 5.57 12.13
CA LEU A 368 4.60 6.15 13.44
C LEU A 368 4.12 5.16 14.50
N SER A 369 4.85 5.08 15.60
CA SER A 369 4.43 4.32 16.78
C SER A 369 4.71 5.13 18.04
N LEU A 370 3.94 4.87 19.09
CA LEU A 370 4.05 5.57 20.36
C LEU A 370 4.50 4.60 21.44
N SER A 371 5.49 5.01 22.22
CA SER A 371 5.88 4.38 23.47
C SER A 371 5.55 5.33 24.63
N ARG A 372 5.02 4.79 25.72
CA ARG A 372 4.77 5.51 26.97
C ARG A 372 5.49 4.80 28.10
N ASN A 373 6.41 5.50 28.77
CA ASN A 373 7.24 4.96 29.86
C ASN A 373 8.00 3.67 29.47
N GLY A 374 8.43 3.57 28.21
CA GLY A 374 9.18 2.43 27.68
C GLY A 374 8.33 1.27 27.14
N GLU A 375 7.00 1.37 27.18
CA GLU A 375 6.09 0.36 26.63
C GLU A 375 5.30 0.90 25.44
N PHE A 376 5.22 0.12 24.36
CA PHE A 376 4.41 0.50 23.20
C PHE A 376 2.93 0.53 23.55
N VAL A 377 2.26 1.59 23.10
CA VAL A 377 0.80 1.69 23.19
C VAL A 377 0.21 1.19 21.87
N GLU A 378 -0.49 0.07 21.95
CA GLU A 378 -1.19 -0.54 20.80
C GLU A 378 -2.54 0.16 20.55
N ASP A 379 -3.17 -0.13 19.41
CA ASP A 379 -4.51 0.34 19.00
C ASP A 379 -4.72 1.86 18.83
N LEU A 380 -3.65 2.68 18.84
CA LEU A 380 -3.72 4.08 18.45
C LEU A 380 -3.36 4.30 16.98
N GLY A 381 -4.16 5.13 16.30
CA GLY A 381 -3.98 5.45 14.88
C GLY A 381 -3.36 6.83 14.67
N PHE A 382 -2.19 6.89 14.04
CA PHE A 382 -1.63 8.15 13.54
C PHE A 382 -2.33 8.59 12.25
N ASN A 383 -2.61 9.88 12.15
CA ASN A 383 -3.22 10.51 10.99
C ASN A 383 -2.23 11.44 10.31
N PHE A 384 -1.74 11.07 9.12
CA PHE A 384 -1.01 12.00 8.26
C PHE A 384 -1.98 12.99 7.58
N SER A 385 -1.58 14.26 7.54
CA SER A 385 -2.41 15.36 7.05
C SER A 385 -2.81 15.22 5.58
N THR A 386 -4.04 15.65 5.26
CA THR A 386 -4.54 15.80 3.89
C THR A 386 -4.30 17.19 3.32
N ARG A 387 -3.61 18.06 4.07
CA ARG A 387 -3.35 19.47 3.73
C ARG A 387 -1.87 19.81 3.65
N ASP A 388 -1.06 19.17 4.49
CA ASP A 388 0.40 19.34 4.54
C ASP A 388 1.12 17.99 4.38
N LEU A 389 2.34 18.01 3.87
CA LEU A 389 3.17 16.82 3.62
C LEU A 389 3.87 16.30 4.88
N ARG A 390 4.05 17.14 5.90
CA ARG A 390 4.82 16.87 7.11
C ARG A 390 3.94 16.54 8.30
N ASP A 391 2.79 17.20 8.40
CA ASP A 391 1.95 17.17 9.58
C ASP A 391 1.36 15.78 9.84
N TRP A 392 1.40 15.37 11.10
CA TRP A 392 0.69 14.22 11.64
C TRP A 392 -0.03 14.61 12.93
N SER A 393 -1.10 13.89 13.25
CA SER A 393 -1.76 13.94 14.56
C SER A 393 -2.00 12.53 15.10
N ILE A 394 -2.12 12.43 16.40
CA ILE A 394 -2.57 11.25 17.13
C ILE A 394 -3.48 11.74 18.26
N ASP A 395 -4.64 11.13 18.36
CA ASP A 395 -5.66 11.53 19.32
C ASP A 395 -5.76 10.47 20.42
N ASP A 396 -6.28 10.89 21.57
CA ASP A 396 -6.67 10.02 22.68
C ASP A 396 -5.54 9.16 23.27
N ILE A 397 -4.33 9.73 23.40
CA ILE A 397 -3.23 9.03 24.07
C ILE A 397 -3.56 8.89 25.56
N PRO A 398 -3.66 7.66 26.11
CA PRO A 398 -3.98 7.47 27.50
C PRO A 398 -2.83 7.93 28.40
N LEU A 399 -3.17 8.66 29.46
CA LEU A 399 -2.27 9.13 30.50
C LEU A 399 -2.49 8.39 31.82
N MET A 400 -1.39 8.12 32.52
CA MET A 400 -1.40 7.76 33.93
C MET A 400 -1.32 9.02 34.79
N ALA A 401 -1.81 8.95 36.02
CA ALA A 401 -1.62 10.04 36.99
C ALA A 401 -0.12 10.28 37.25
N GLY A 402 0.30 11.54 37.24
CA GLY A 402 1.71 11.90 37.34
C GLY A 402 2.42 11.92 35.99
N VAL A 403 3.69 11.52 35.98
CA VAL A 403 4.59 11.69 34.82
C VAL A 403 4.37 10.59 33.78
N ASN A 404 4.18 10.99 32.53
CA ASN A 404 4.15 10.13 31.35
C ASN A 404 5.25 10.61 30.39
N GLU A 405 6.26 9.78 30.17
CA GLU A 405 7.27 9.96 29.13
C GLU A 405 6.72 9.37 27.84
N ILE A 406 6.37 10.22 26.88
CA ILE A 406 5.82 9.79 25.58
C ILE A 406 6.93 9.95 24.53
N GLU A 407 7.26 8.85 23.85
CA GLU A 407 8.19 8.84 22.72
C GLU A 407 7.45 8.43 21.45
N ILE A 408 7.63 9.20 20.38
CA ILE A 408 7.14 8.90 19.04
C ILE A 408 8.30 8.40 18.20
N LEU A 409 8.14 7.22 17.61
CA LEU A 409 9.13 6.58 16.74
C LEU A 409 8.64 6.59 15.29
N GLY A 410 9.47 7.06 14.37
CA GLY A 410 9.20 7.01 12.94
C GLY A 410 9.97 5.89 12.25
N PHE A 411 9.27 5.02 11.54
CA PHE A 411 9.84 3.90 10.79
C PHE A 411 9.73 4.12 9.28
N ASN A 412 10.76 3.70 8.56
CA ASN A 412 10.72 3.62 7.10
C ASN A 412 9.94 2.39 6.62
N ASP A 413 9.87 2.21 5.29
CA ASP A 413 9.17 1.09 4.65
C ASP A 413 9.83 -0.29 4.84
N ARG A 414 10.92 -0.36 5.61
CA ARG A 414 11.63 -1.60 5.99
C ARG A 414 11.56 -1.89 7.48
N GLY A 415 10.87 -1.05 8.25
CA GLY A 415 10.79 -1.16 9.70
C GLY A 415 12.05 -0.69 10.43
N GLU A 416 12.92 0.08 9.78
CA GLU A 416 14.07 0.71 10.43
C GLU A 416 13.67 2.07 10.98
N VAL A 417 14.17 2.43 12.17
CA VAL A 417 13.92 3.74 12.78
C VAL A 417 14.64 4.82 11.98
N VAL A 418 13.89 5.82 11.52
CA VAL A 418 14.38 7.01 10.81
C VAL A 418 14.76 8.11 11.78
N ASP A 419 13.85 8.40 12.73
CA ASP A 419 13.99 9.49 13.71
C ASP A 419 13.02 9.23 14.88
N THR A 420 13.28 9.84 16.03
CA THR A 420 12.38 9.83 17.19
C THR A 420 12.24 11.23 17.78
N ASP A 421 11.14 11.47 18.49
CA ASP A 421 10.99 12.66 19.34
C ASP A 421 10.18 12.31 20.59
N ALA A 422 10.42 13.02 21.69
CA ALA A 422 9.81 12.70 22.98
C ALA A 422 9.30 13.96 23.71
N ILE A 423 8.26 13.77 24.51
CA ILE A 423 7.65 14.82 25.34
C ILE A 423 7.25 14.25 26.70
N THR A 424 7.43 15.03 27.76
CA THR A 424 6.93 14.66 29.08
C THR A 424 5.56 15.29 29.30
N VAL A 425 4.56 14.47 29.65
CA VAL A 425 3.22 14.92 30.04
C VAL A 425 2.98 14.58 31.50
N THR A 426 2.90 15.61 32.34
CA THR A 426 2.54 15.46 33.75
C THR A 426 1.03 15.65 33.90
N SER A 427 0.31 14.55 34.10
CA SER A 427 -1.14 14.55 34.27
C SER A 427 -1.52 14.78 35.74
N THR A 428 -2.39 15.76 35.99
CA THR A 428 -3.07 15.89 37.28
C THR A 428 -4.40 15.13 37.31
N ALA A 429 -4.78 14.49 36.20
CA ALA A 429 -5.97 13.64 36.16
C ALA A 429 -5.70 12.43 37.04
N GLY A 430 -6.21 12.49 38.27
CA GLY A 430 -6.40 11.33 39.11
C GLY A 430 -7.70 10.69 38.70
N TRP A 431 -7.65 9.41 38.33
CA TRP A 431 -8.86 8.65 38.10
C TRP A 431 -9.49 8.32 39.45
N GLU A 432 -10.80 8.48 39.58
CA GLU A 432 -11.51 7.91 40.72
C GLU A 432 -11.53 6.38 40.58
N ARG A 433 -11.67 5.69 41.70
CA ARG A 433 -11.75 4.23 41.73
C ARG A 433 -12.94 3.78 40.85
N PRO A 434 -12.78 2.80 39.92
CA PRO A 434 -13.90 2.30 39.13
C PRO A 434 -15.01 1.74 40.04
N ILE A 435 -16.27 1.93 39.67
CA ILE A 435 -17.40 1.41 40.44
C ILE A 435 -18.31 0.61 39.51
N ILE A 436 -18.54 -0.66 39.85
CA ILE A 436 -19.60 -1.46 39.22
C ILE A 436 -20.92 -1.14 39.91
N SER A 437 -21.90 -0.68 39.13
CA SER A 437 -23.27 -0.39 39.57
C SER A 437 -24.28 -1.47 39.15
N ALA A 438 -23.99 -2.25 38.10
CA ALA A 438 -24.73 -3.47 37.76
C ALA A 438 -23.92 -4.40 36.85
N ALA A 439 -24.31 -5.67 36.80
CA ALA A 439 -23.84 -6.65 35.82
C ALA A 439 -25.03 -7.52 35.39
N GLU A 440 -25.46 -7.39 34.13
CA GLU A 440 -26.72 -7.98 33.63
C GLU A 440 -26.55 -8.65 32.24
N PRO A 441 -27.31 -9.73 31.95
CA PRO A 441 -28.27 -10.37 32.85
C PRO A 441 -27.56 -11.16 33.98
N ASN A 442 -28.19 -11.24 35.14
CA ASN A 442 -27.75 -12.08 36.25
C ASN A 442 -28.96 -12.84 36.84
N PRO A 443 -29.05 -14.18 36.72
CA PRO A 443 -28.01 -15.13 36.31
C PRO A 443 -27.65 -15.09 34.81
N ILE A 444 -26.46 -15.61 34.46
CA ILE A 444 -25.87 -15.58 33.10
C ILE A 444 -25.34 -16.95 32.66
N GLY A 445 -25.49 -17.30 31.38
CA GLY A 445 -24.90 -18.50 30.77
C GLY A 445 -23.48 -18.31 30.23
N LEU A 446 -22.74 -19.41 30.04
CA LEU A 446 -21.45 -19.40 29.36
C LEU A 446 -21.61 -18.99 27.88
N GLY A 447 -20.72 -18.16 27.37
CA GLY A 447 -20.78 -17.62 26.00
C GLY A 447 -21.87 -16.57 25.78
N GLU A 448 -22.67 -16.23 26.80
CA GLU A 448 -23.66 -15.17 26.71
C GLU A 448 -23.05 -13.79 26.94
N ARG A 449 -23.73 -12.76 26.42
CA ARG A 449 -23.29 -11.37 26.51
C ARG A 449 -23.61 -10.81 27.91
N LEU A 450 -22.58 -10.51 28.67
CA LEU A 450 -22.69 -9.79 29.94
C LEU A 450 -22.43 -8.30 29.71
N VAL A 451 -23.27 -7.47 30.31
CA VAL A 451 -23.16 -6.00 30.31
C VAL A 451 -22.89 -5.55 31.74
N ILE A 452 -21.69 -5.03 31.98
CA ILE A 452 -21.34 -4.38 33.24
C ILE A 452 -21.59 -2.88 33.06
N THR A 453 -22.39 -2.29 33.95
CA THR A 453 -22.56 -0.83 34.04
C THR A 453 -21.91 -0.28 35.29
N GLY A 454 -21.42 0.95 35.22
CA GLY A 454 -20.64 1.56 36.28
C GLY A 454 -20.20 2.99 36.00
N SER A 455 -19.24 3.45 36.79
CA SER A 455 -18.55 4.72 36.61
C SER A 455 -17.03 4.50 36.62
N ASP A 456 -16.32 5.48 36.05
CA ASP A 456 -14.86 5.56 36.09
C ASP A 456 -14.17 4.31 35.49
N PHE A 457 -14.78 3.73 34.45
CA PHE A 457 -14.13 2.74 33.58
C PHE A 457 -13.47 3.44 32.40
N HIS A 458 -12.32 2.91 31.97
CA HIS A 458 -11.50 3.53 30.94
C HIS A 458 -10.98 2.50 29.94
N GLU A 459 -10.46 2.95 28.81
CA GLU A 459 -9.91 2.05 27.81
C GLU A 459 -8.69 1.29 28.34
N GLY A 460 -8.54 0.03 27.93
CA GLY A 460 -7.54 -0.88 28.49
C GLY A 460 -7.95 -1.54 29.82
N ILE A 461 -9.22 -1.43 30.22
CA ILE A 461 -9.75 -2.18 31.37
C ILE A 461 -9.60 -3.69 31.19
N VAL A 462 -9.48 -4.37 32.33
CA VAL A 462 -9.56 -5.81 32.46
C VAL A 462 -10.72 -6.15 33.40
N VAL A 463 -11.58 -7.06 32.98
CA VAL A 463 -12.61 -7.66 33.83
C VAL A 463 -12.06 -8.95 34.40
N VAL A 464 -12.02 -9.05 35.74
CA VAL A 464 -11.51 -10.21 36.44
C VAL A 464 -12.67 -11.01 37.01
N PHE A 465 -12.79 -12.27 36.60
CA PHE A 465 -13.73 -13.24 37.16
C PHE A 465 -13.06 -14.03 38.28
N ARG A 466 -13.75 -14.19 39.40
CA ARG A 466 -13.33 -15.05 40.51
C ARG A 466 -14.43 -16.06 40.82
N SER A 467 -14.11 -17.35 40.71
CA SER A 467 -15.02 -18.45 41.06
C SER A 467 -14.26 -19.50 41.87
N GLY A 468 -14.62 -19.66 43.15
CA GLY A 468 -13.84 -20.49 44.08
C GLY A 468 -12.40 -19.97 44.23
N ASN A 469 -11.41 -20.78 43.84
CA ASN A 469 -9.99 -20.42 43.86
C ASN A 469 -9.46 -19.99 42.48
N ASP A 470 -10.30 -19.99 41.44
CA ASP A 470 -9.89 -19.66 40.07
C ASP A 470 -10.09 -18.18 39.78
N GLU A 471 -9.10 -17.58 39.10
CA GLU A 471 -9.11 -16.20 38.61
C GLU A 471 -8.93 -16.21 37.09
N LEU A 472 -9.77 -15.45 36.38
CA LEU A 472 -9.71 -15.33 34.93
C LEU A 472 -9.87 -13.87 34.52
N GLU A 473 -8.88 -13.36 33.79
CA GLU A 473 -8.89 -12.01 33.23
C GLU A 473 -9.47 -12.01 31.80
N VAL A 474 -10.30 -11.01 31.50
CA VAL A 474 -10.90 -10.78 30.20
C VAL A 474 -10.69 -9.31 29.83
N SER A 475 -10.19 -9.04 28.63
CA SER A 475 -10.06 -7.69 28.09
C SER A 475 -11.26 -7.39 27.18
N PRO A 476 -12.30 -6.68 27.66
CA PRO A 476 -13.45 -6.33 26.86
C PRO A 476 -13.13 -5.19 25.88
N GLY A 477 -13.95 -5.06 24.84
CA GLY A 477 -13.97 -3.82 24.05
C GLY A 477 -14.55 -2.66 24.88
N PHE A 478 -13.92 -1.50 24.79
CA PHE A 478 -14.36 -0.29 25.48
C PHE A 478 -15.08 0.66 24.52
N ASN A 479 -16.24 1.20 24.93
CA ASN A 479 -16.96 2.19 24.13
C ASN A 479 -16.80 3.58 24.77
N ARG A 480 -16.00 4.43 24.16
CA ARG A 480 -15.72 5.80 24.65
C ARG A 480 -16.96 6.70 24.68
N ASP A 481 -17.95 6.46 23.82
CA ASP A 481 -19.22 7.21 23.83
C ASP A 481 -20.16 6.78 24.98
N ASN A 482 -19.84 5.67 25.64
CA ASN A 482 -20.57 5.15 26.80
C ASN A 482 -19.61 4.48 27.79
N PRO A 483 -18.72 5.26 28.43
CA PRO A 483 -17.62 4.73 29.24
C PRO A 483 -18.13 3.99 30.48
N GLY A 484 -19.32 4.31 30.96
CA GLY A 484 -19.97 3.59 32.06
C GLY A 484 -20.52 2.21 31.70
N THR A 485 -20.25 1.68 30.50
CA THR A 485 -20.74 0.37 30.07
C THR A 485 -19.66 -0.47 29.40
N VAL A 486 -19.52 -1.70 29.87
CA VAL A 486 -18.54 -2.69 29.40
C VAL A 486 -19.28 -3.94 28.97
N ILE A 487 -18.93 -4.46 27.78
CA ILE A 487 -19.68 -5.56 27.16
C ILE A 487 -18.72 -6.62 26.66
N PHE A 488 -18.97 -7.88 27.04
CA PHE A 488 -18.18 -9.01 26.60
C PHE A 488 -18.95 -10.33 26.72
N LEU A 489 -18.40 -11.41 26.15
CA LEU A 489 -18.96 -12.75 26.27
C LEU A 489 -18.36 -13.47 27.49
N VAL A 490 -19.19 -14.09 28.32
CA VAL A 490 -18.71 -14.86 29.47
C VAL A 490 -17.83 -16.01 28.99
N PRO A 491 -16.56 -16.12 29.42
CA PRO A 491 -15.66 -17.16 28.94
C PRO A 491 -16.14 -18.56 29.33
N GLU A 492 -15.98 -19.55 28.43
CA GLU A 492 -16.37 -20.95 28.67
C GLU A 492 -15.60 -21.62 29.82
N ARG A 493 -14.48 -21.03 30.25
CA ARG A 493 -13.62 -21.55 31.32
C ARG A 493 -14.07 -21.15 32.73
N VAL A 494 -15.07 -20.28 32.86
CA VAL A 494 -15.59 -19.87 34.17
C VAL A 494 -16.42 -21.02 34.75
N GLY A 495 -16.10 -21.46 35.97
CA GLY A 495 -16.84 -22.52 36.66
C GLY A 495 -18.28 -22.10 37.00
N PRO A 496 -19.28 -23.00 36.84
CA PRO A 496 -20.68 -22.69 37.16
C PRO A 496 -20.87 -22.51 38.68
N GLY A 497 -21.79 -21.62 39.06
CA GLY A 497 -22.09 -21.28 40.46
C GLY A 497 -21.94 -19.79 40.77
N LEU A 498 -21.76 -19.47 42.05
CA LEU A 498 -21.49 -18.10 42.51
C LEU A 498 -20.08 -17.67 42.10
N ALA A 499 -19.99 -16.56 41.39
CA ALA A 499 -18.74 -15.90 41.02
C ALA A 499 -18.81 -14.41 41.34
N THR A 500 -17.66 -13.75 41.40
CA THR A 500 -17.57 -12.30 41.44
C THR A 500 -16.87 -11.76 40.21
N VAL A 501 -17.26 -10.56 39.80
CA VAL A 501 -16.55 -9.77 38.79
C VAL A 501 -16.05 -8.47 39.39
N GLU A 502 -14.86 -8.05 39.00
CA GLU A 502 -14.28 -6.74 39.28
C GLU A 502 -13.70 -6.16 37.99
N VAL A 503 -13.72 -4.84 37.87
CA VAL A 503 -13.07 -4.11 36.77
C VAL A 503 -11.76 -3.54 37.31
N ARG A 504 -10.65 -3.81 36.61
CA ARG A 504 -9.35 -3.21 36.85
C ARG A 504 -9.04 -2.24 35.72
N ASN A 505 -8.83 -0.97 36.07
CA ASN A 505 -8.37 0.04 35.12
C ASN A 505 -6.87 -0.11 34.86
N VAL A 506 -6.38 0.49 33.77
CA VAL A 506 -4.97 0.46 33.38
C VAL A 506 -4.02 1.09 34.41
N ASP A 507 -4.54 1.97 35.27
CA ASP A 507 -3.81 2.60 36.38
C ASP A 507 -3.70 1.69 37.62
N GLY A 508 -4.24 0.47 37.55
CA GLY A 508 -4.22 -0.52 38.62
C GLY A 508 -5.35 -0.36 39.65
N GLN A 509 -6.23 0.65 39.52
CA GLN A 509 -7.38 0.76 40.40
C GLN A 509 -8.42 -0.33 40.10
N VAL A 510 -8.93 -0.94 41.17
CA VAL A 510 -9.86 -2.08 41.10
C VAL A 510 -11.21 -1.67 41.66
N SER A 511 -12.28 -2.10 41.02
CA SER A 511 -13.64 -1.74 41.44
C SER A 511 -14.07 -2.41 42.75
N ASN A 512 -15.31 -2.16 43.17
CA ASN A 512 -16.01 -3.09 44.03
C ASN A 512 -16.22 -4.44 43.31
N GLN A 513 -16.29 -5.52 44.08
CA GLN A 513 -16.68 -6.83 43.55
C GLN A 513 -18.20 -6.90 43.40
N TRP A 514 -18.66 -7.38 42.26
CA TRP A 514 -20.07 -7.61 41.97
C TRP A 514 -20.36 -9.10 41.88
N SER A 515 -21.36 -9.58 42.61
CA SER A 515 -21.72 -11.01 42.61
C SER A 515 -22.59 -11.35 41.40
N ILE A 516 -22.22 -12.43 40.70
CA ILE A 516 -22.99 -13.01 39.60
C ILE A 516 -23.22 -14.50 39.83
N VAL A 517 -24.26 -15.03 39.21
CA VAL A 517 -24.55 -16.47 39.20
C VAL A 517 -24.36 -17.00 37.78
N VAL A 518 -23.34 -17.83 37.59
CA VAL A 518 -23.02 -18.48 36.32
C VAL A 518 -23.80 -19.80 36.23
N LEU A 519 -24.66 -19.90 35.23
CA LEU A 519 -25.47 -21.09 34.99
C LEU A 519 -24.62 -22.24 34.45
N PRO A 520 -24.94 -23.50 34.79
CA PRO A 520 -24.31 -24.65 34.15
C PRO A 520 -24.57 -24.64 32.64
N PRO A 521 -23.69 -25.23 31.81
CA PRO A 521 -23.91 -25.34 30.37
C PRO A 521 -25.26 -25.99 30.09
N ALA A 522 -25.96 -25.50 29.07
CA ALA A 522 -27.25 -26.04 28.68
C ALA A 522 -27.14 -27.56 28.43
N PRO A 523 -28.11 -28.37 28.89
CA PRO A 523 -28.06 -29.82 28.71
C PRO A 523 -28.00 -30.15 27.21
N GLN A 524 -26.87 -30.70 26.77
CA GLN A 524 -26.74 -31.23 25.42
C GLN A 524 -27.49 -32.56 25.36
N PHE A 525 -28.62 -32.59 24.66
CA PHE A 525 -29.22 -33.85 24.23
C PHE A 525 -28.34 -34.45 23.13
N ILE A 526 -27.51 -35.42 23.50
CA ILE A 526 -26.80 -36.26 22.53
C ILE A 526 -27.87 -37.18 21.89
N ARG A 527 -28.08 -37.03 20.58
CA ARG A 527 -28.82 -38.01 19.78
C ARG A 527 -27.88 -39.03 19.20
#